data_AF-A0A9P4NMM8-F1
#
_entry.id   AF-A0A9P4NMM8-F1
#
_cell.length_a   1.000
_cell.length_b   1.000
_cell.length_c   1.000
_cell.angle_alpha   90.00
_cell.angle_beta   90.00
_cell.angle_gamma   90.00
#
_symmetry.space_group_name_H-M   'P 1'
#
loop_
_entity.id
_entity.type
_entity.pdbx_description
1 polymer ?
#
loop_
_entity_poly.entity_id
_entity_poly.type
_entity_poly.pdbx_seq_one_letter_code
_entity_poly.pdbx_strand_id
1 'polypeptide(L)'
;MSIQLPNVTLNPIITPAPLLLRDARTLLTNPYLPLEAGYSLNTDGMWNVAGEAYMPTVTGSMIDWWSGPHGNSTYIGGHHLVREYIGGQLMFLRISFKDPKEYFGPTYKADFAAANVSTAVCARVGLWEGKTGDIAGVDMGHVIHLVQNEFLGVRMRSRFWLGDFDGMTDPKQRAVMVPQDMPAGLVRHTIEEMSILSTFLPALYNSKTKSGGPKRRDEKEHLPWSMG
;
A
#
# COMPACT_ATOMS: atom_id res chain seq x y z
N MET A 1 -38.69 -26.74 -19.25
CA MET A 1 -37.28 -27.21 -19.16
C MET A 1 -36.59 -26.30 -18.16
N SER A 2 -36.62 -26.65 -16.88
CA SER A 2 -36.05 -25.87 -15.78
C SER A 2 -34.56 -26.20 -15.67
N ILE A 3 -33.70 -25.22 -15.94
CA ILE A 3 -32.25 -25.36 -15.75
C ILE A 3 -32.01 -25.26 -14.24
N GLN A 4 -31.67 -26.40 -13.62
CA GLN A 4 -31.29 -26.46 -12.23
C GLN A 4 -29.83 -26.03 -12.13
N LEU A 5 -29.57 -24.84 -11.58
CA LEU A 5 -28.20 -24.41 -11.29
C LEU A 5 -27.59 -25.37 -10.28
N PRO A 6 -26.30 -25.76 -10.43
CA PRO A 6 -25.66 -26.65 -9.49
C PRO A 6 -25.65 -26.00 -8.09
N ASN A 7 -25.93 -26.81 -7.08
CA ASN A 7 -25.80 -26.43 -5.68
C ASN A 7 -24.34 -26.06 -5.40
N VAL A 8 -24.02 -24.78 -5.49
CA VAL A 8 -22.78 -24.24 -4.95
C VAL A 8 -22.94 -24.26 -3.43
N THR A 9 -22.42 -25.30 -2.79
CA THR A 9 -22.12 -25.23 -1.36
C THR A 9 -21.09 -24.14 -1.17
N LEU A 10 -21.56 -22.94 -0.83
CA LEU A 10 -20.73 -21.92 -0.22
C LEU A 10 -20.30 -22.51 1.14
N ASN A 11 -19.14 -23.17 1.17
CA ASN A 11 -18.44 -23.28 2.44
C ASN A 11 -18.28 -21.84 2.93
N PRO A 12 -18.84 -21.46 4.09
CA PRO A 12 -18.48 -20.19 4.67
C PRO A 12 -16.97 -20.25 4.85
N ILE A 13 -16.24 -19.47 4.05
CA ILE A 13 -14.84 -19.21 4.34
C ILE A 13 -14.89 -18.55 5.71
N ILE A 14 -14.62 -19.34 6.76
CA ILE A 14 -14.33 -18.83 8.09
C ILE A 14 -13.06 -18.02 7.88
N THR A 15 -13.24 -16.77 7.52
CA THR A 15 -12.13 -15.86 7.29
C THR A 15 -11.62 -15.54 8.68
N PRO A 16 -10.34 -15.75 8.98
CA PRO A 16 -9.87 -15.59 10.33
C PRO A 16 -9.81 -14.09 10.61
N ALA A 17 -10.77 -13.61 11.41
CA ALA A 17 -10.56 -12.47 12.28
C ALA A 17 -10.01 -11.21 11.56
N PRO A 18 -9.48 -10.22 12.30
CA PRO A 18 -8.72 -9.11 11.74
C PRO A 18 -7.42 -9.59 11.10
N LEU A 19 -7.12 -9.15 9.86
CA LEU A 19 -5.97 -9.64 9.09
C LEU A 19 -4.65 -9.43 9.85
N LEU A 20 -3.87 -10.49 10.02
CA LEU A 20 -2.51 -10.43 10.56
C LEU A 20 -1.52 -10.01 9.47
N LEU A 21 -0.45 -9.32 9.87
CA LEU A 21 0.59 -8.92 8.93
C LEU A 21 1.25 -10.14 8.26
N ARG A 22 1.51 -11.20 9.06
CA ARG A 22 2.08 -12.46 8.56
C ARG A 22 1.22 -13.12 7.47
N ASP A 23 -0.06 -12.79 7.43
CA ASP A 23 -1.05 -13.32 6.49
C ASP A 23 -1.34 -12.36 5.33
N ALA A 24 -0.56 -11.28 5.16
CA ALA A 24 -0.75 -10.30 4.09
C ALA A 24 -0.82 -10.92 2.68
N ARG A 25 -0.16 -12.07 2.47
CA ARG A 25 -0.22 -12.82 1.21
C ARG A 25 -1.63 -13.28 0.83
N THR A 26 -2.56 -13.40 1.79
CA THR A 26 -3.97 -13.73 1.53
C THR A 26 -4.69 -12.69 0.66
N LEU A 27 -4.15 -11.46 0.55
CA LEU A 27 -4.65 -10.43 -0.36
C LEU A 27 -4.53 -10.85 -1.84
N LEU A 28 -3.56 -11.71 -2.18
CA LEU A 28 -3.35 -12.18 -3.56
C LEU A 28 -4.35 -13.27 -3.98
N THR A 29 -4.86 -14.04 -3.02
CA THR A 29 -5.73 -15.19 -3.29
C THR A 29 -7.22 -14.87 -3.11
N ASN A 30 -7.55 -13.73 -2.49
CA ASN A 30 -8.92 -13.34 -2.19
C ASN A 30 -9.21 -11.96 -2.80
N PRO A 31 -10.16 -11.84 -3.76
CA PRO A 31 -10.48 -10.56 -4.37
C PRO A 31 -11.11 -9.59 -3.36
N TYR A 32 -11.89 -10.11 -2.41
CA TYR A 32 -12.50 -9.36 -1.31
C TYR A 32 -12.33 -10.14 -0.01
N LEU A 33 -11.82 -9.47 1.01
CA LEU A 33 -11.82 -9.91 2.41
C LEU A 33 -13.02 -9.26 3.14
N PRO A 34 -13.45 -9.78 4.30
CA PRO A 34 -14.56 -9.19 5.06
C PRO A 34 -14.37 -7.72 5.45
N LEU A 35 -13.12 -7.25 5.49
CA LEU A 35 -12.75 -5.86 5.79
C LEU A 35 -11.94 -5.27 4.63
N GLU A 36 -12.61 -4.65 3.67
CA GLU A 36 -11.99 -3.85 2.59
C GLU A 36 -11.98 -2.34 2.89
N ALA A 37 -12.92 -1.87 3.72
CA ALA A 37 -12.98 -0.50 4.22
C ALA A 37 -13.38 -0.51 5.71
N GLY A 38 -12.46 -0.10 6.58
CA GLY A 38 -12.68 -0.11 8.02
C GLY A 38 -11.41 -0.49 8.79
N TYR A 39 -11.56 -0.75 10.08
CA TYR A 39 -10.43 -1.12 10.93
C TYR A 39 -10.85 -2.12 12.00
N SER A 40 -9.90 -2.93 12.47
CA SER A 40 -10.11 -3.89 13.54
C SER A 40 -8.81 -4.23 14.26
N LEU A 41 -8.87 -4.53 15.55
CA LEU A 41 -7.71 -4.91 16.35
C LEU A 41 -7.46 -6.41 16.25
N ASN A 42 -6.30 -6.81 15.75
CA ASN A 42 -5.96 -8.22 15.53
C ASN A 42 -5.34 -8.91 16.75
N THR A 43 -5.16 -10.23 16.67
CA THR A 43 -4.64 -11.03 17.79
C THR A 43 -3.18 -10.73 18.13
N ASP A 44 -2.43 -10.09 17.23
CA ASP A 44 -1.06 -9.63 17.46
C ASP A 44 -1.00 -8.25 18.15
N GLY A 45 -2.16 -7.70 18.51
CA GLY A 45 -2.28 -6.38 19.14
C GLY A 45 -2.13 -5.22 18.18
N MET A 46 -2.17 -5.47 16.87
CA MET A 46 -2.06 -4.43 15.86
C MET A 46 -3.44 -4.04 15.33
N TRP A 47 -3.66 -2.75 15.14
CA TRP A 47 -4.81 -2.25 14.41
C TRP A 47 -4.61 -2.50 12.92
N ASN A 48 -5.36 -3.45 12.36
CA ASN A 48 -5.47 -3.62 10.93
C ASN A 48 -6.45 -2.60 10.37
N VAL A 49 -5.98 -1.73 9.49
CA VAL A 49 -6.79 -0.71 8.82
C VAL A 49 -6.83 -1.05 7.34
N ALA A 50 -8.03 -1.03 6.76
CA ALA A 50 -8.28 -1.27 5.35
C ALA A 50 -8.96 -0.07 4.71
N GLY A 51 -8.49 0.28 3.52
CA GLY A 51 -9.17 1.22 2.64
C GLY A 51 -9.02 0.75 1.20
N GLU A 52 -10.05 0.96 0.42
CA GLU A 52 -10.10 0.53 -0.97
C GLU A 52 -10.50 1.69 -1.86
N ALA A 53 -9.79 1.87 -2.97
CA ALA A 53 -10.11 2.86 -3.98
C ALA A 53 -10.06 2.22 -5.38
N TYR A 54 -11.16 2.31 -6.11
CA TYR A 54 -11.17 2.03 -7.53
C TYR A 54 -10.67 3.27 -8.30
N MET A 55 -9.64 3.10 -9.10
CA MET A 55 -8.94 4.18 -9.80
C MET A 55 -9.10 3.98 -11.32
N PRO A 56 -10.19 4.47 -11.92
CA PRO A 56 -10.43 4.32 -13.35
C PRO A 56 -9.34 5.03 -14.16
N THR A 57 -8.98 4.46 -15.30
CA THR A 57 -7.96 4.92 -16.25
C THR A 57 -6.52 4.97 -15.73
N VAL A 58 -6.31 4.65 -14.45
CA VAL A 58 -4.98 4.50 -13.84
C VAL A 58 -4.47 3.09 -14.12
N THR A 59 -3.17 2.96 -14.43
CA THR A 59 -2.48 1.68 -14.56
C THR A 59 -1.49 1.48 -13.41
N GLY A 60 -1.09 0.22 -13.16
CA GLY A 60 -0.08 -0.04 -12.14
C GLY A 60 1.27 0.61 -12.41
N SER A 61 1.66 0.80 -13.68
CA SER A 61 2.86 1.54 -14.05
C SER A 61 2.79 3.03 -13.69
N MET A 62 1.59 3.64 -13.70
CA MET A 62 1.42 5.02 -13.25
C MET A 62 1.60 5.13 -11.74
N ILE A 63 1.09 4.15 -10.98
CA ILE A 63 1.30 4.10 -9.52
C ILE A 63 2.78 3.88 -9.21
N ASP A 64 3.43 2.91 -9.85
CA ASP A 64 4.86 2.64 -9.66
C ASP A 64 5.72 3.88 -9.96
N TRP A 65 5.40 4.60 -11.04
CA TRP A 65 6.04 5.87 -11.39
C TRP A 65 5.79 6.98 -10.36
N TRP A 66 4.58 7.07 -9.80
CA TRP A 66 4.20 8.06 -8.80
C TRP A 66 4.85 7.82 -7.44
N SER A 67 4.96 6.54 -7.03
CA SER A 67 5.44 6.16 -5.71
C SER A 67 6.95 6.30 -5.52
N GLY A 68 7.72 6.45 -6.61
CA GLY A 68 9.17 6.65 -6.54
C GLY A 68 9.64 8.05 -6.95
N PRO A 69 10.92 8.39 -6.69
CA PRO A 69 11.56 9.55 -7.30
C PRO A 69 11.44 9.50 -8.83
N HIS A 70 11.05 10.60 -9.44
CA HIS A 70 10.79 10.71 -10.89
C HIS A 70 11.93 10.12 -11.76
N GLY A 71 11.62 9.04 -12.51
CA GLY A 71 12.52 8.36 -13.46
C GLY A 71 13.30 7.19 -12.85
N ASN A 72 13.27 6.01 -13.50
CA ASN A 72 14.03 4.76 -13.20
C ASN A 72 14.63 4.61 -11.78
N SER A 73 13.84 4.87 -10.73
CA SER A 73 14.32 4.95 -9.36
C SER A 73 13.79 3.79 -8.53
N THR A 74 14.70 3.02 -7.94
CA THR A 74 14.41 2.10 -6.84
C THR A 74 14.14 2.91 -5.58
N TYR A 75 12.89 3.31 -5.36
CA TYR A 75 12.45 4.01 -4.14
C TYR A 75 12.55 3.14 -2.89
N ILE A 76 12.70 1.82 -3.08
CA ILE A 76 13.01 0.84 -2.05
C ILE A 76 14.28 1.24 -1.30
N GLY A 77 14.19 1.31 0.02
CA GLY A 77 15.25 1.82 0.90
C GLY A 77 15.24 3.34 1.09
N GLY A 78 14.43 4.08 0.32
CA GLY A 78 14.19 5.52 0.51
C GLY A 78 13.16 5.82 1.60
N HIS A 79 13.11 7.10 1.99
CA HIS A 79 12.20 7.61 3.02
C HIS A 79 11.41 8.82 2.53
N HIS A 80 10.10 8.82 2.72
CA HIS A 80 9.30 10.05 2.65
C HIS A 80 9.11 10.60 4.07
N LEU A 81 9.55 11.84 4.28
CA LEU A 81 9.37 12.57 5.52
C LEU A 81 8.20 13.53 5.34
N VAL A 82 7.05 13.18 5.91
CA VAL A 82 5.78 13.87 5.66
C VAL A 82 5.24 14.50 6.93
N ARG A 83 4.54 15.61 6.74
CA ARG A 83 3.80 16.33 7.78
C ARG A 83 2.38 16.46 7.30
N GLU A 84 1.47 15.68 7.89
CA GLU A 84 0.11 15.55 7.39
C GLU A 84 -0.90 15.39 8.53
N TYR A 85 -2.15 15.73 8.22
CA TYR A 85 -3.25 15.60 9.16
C TYR A 85 -3.93 14.25 8.97
N ILE A 86 -3.97 13.43 10.02
CA ILE A 86 -4.71 12.16 10.06
C ILE A 86 -5.62 12.16 11.27
N GLY A 87 -6.92 11.96 11.06
CA GLY A 87 -7.91 12.00 12.16
C GLY A 87 -7.94 13.34 12.92
N GLY A 88 -7.59 14.45 12.25
CA GLY A 88 -7.53 15.79 12.87
C GLY A 88 -6.23 16.10 13.63
N GLN A 89 -5.28 15.17 13.70
CA GLN A 89 -3.99 15.36 14.36
C GLN A 89 -2.88 15.59 13.33
N LEU A 90 -2.04 16.61 13.56
CA LEU A 90 -0.85 16.83 12.75
C LEU A 90 0.23 15.81 13.15
N MET A 91 0.61 14.95 12.21
CA MET A 91 1.59 13.89 12.40
C MET A 91 2.86 14.18 11.60
N PHE A 92 4.00 13.82 12.18
CA PHE A 92 5.29 13.86 11.53
C PHE A 92 5.70 12.41 11.29
N LEU A 93 5.56 11.97 10.05
CA LEU A 93 5.73 10.58 9.68
C LEU A 93 6.95 10.39 8.80
N ARG A 94 7.60 9.25 9.01
CA ARG A 94 8.61 8.69 8.12
C ARG A 94 8.04 7.43 7.49
N ILE A 95 7.89 7.44 6.17
CA ILE A 95 7.49 6.28 5.38
C ILE A 95 8.75 5.68 4.77
N SER A 96 9.15 4.50 5.21
CA SER A 96 10.39 3.83 4.77
C SER A 96 10.04 2.68 3.83
N PHE A 97 10.30 2.84 2.54
CA PHE A 97 9.86 1.88 1.53
C PHE A 97 10.68 0.59 1.56
N LYS A 98 9.98 -0.52 1.38
CA LYS A 98 10.47 -1.89 1.56
C LYS A 98 10.18 -2.72 0.32
N ASP A 99 11.08 -3.66 0.03
CA ASP A 99 10.89 -4.56 -1.12
C ASP A 99 9.64 -5.42 -0.85
N PRO A 100 8.69 -5.56 -1.81
CA PRO A 100 7.53 -6.43 -1.63
C PRO A 100 7.88 -7.87 -1.24
N LYS A 101 9.10 -8.35 -1.55
CA LYS A 101 9.63 -9.63 -1.08
C LYS A 101 9.57 -9.78 0.45
N GLU A 102 9.69 -8.70 1.22
CA GLU A 102 9.61 -8.72 2.69
C GLU A 102 8.22 -9.12 3.20
N TYR A 103 7.16 -8.86 2.43
CA TYR A 103 5.76 -9.09 2.82
C TYR A 103 5.14 -10.29 2.10
N PHE A 104 5.54 -10.54 0.86
CA PHE A 104 4.94 -11.56 0.00
C PHE A 104 5.88 -12.75 -0.25
N GLY A 105 7.14 -12.66 0.15
CA GLY A 105 8.16 -13.70 -0.03
C GLY A 105 8.91 -13.63 -1.36
N PRO A 106 9.91 -14.51 -1.59
CA PRO A 106 10.82 -14.43 -2.74
C PRO A 106 10.13 -14.66 -4.09
N THR A 107 8.95 -15.28 -4.10
CA THR A 107 8.19 -15.61 -5.31
C THR A 107 7.23 -14.51 -5.74
N TYR A 108 7.17 -13.38 -5.02
CA TYR A 108 6.09 -12.39 -5.14
C TYR A 108 5.84 -11.91 -6.58
N LYS A 109 6.87 -11.82 -7.42
CA LYS A 109 6.71 -11.41 -8.84
C LYS A 109 5.83 -12.39 -9.62
N ALA A 110 6.07 -13.70 -9.45
CA ALA A 110 5.25 -14.73 -10.08
C ALA A 110 3.85 -14.78 -9.47
N ASP A 111 3.74 -14.60 -8.16
CA ASP A 111 2.45 -14.55 -7.46
C ASP A 111 1.59 -13.35 -7.90
N PHE A 112 2.21 -12.18 -8.08
CA PHE A 112 1.54 -10.97 -8.56
C PHE A 112 1.03 -11.15 -9.99
N ALA A 113 1.86 -11.72 -10.87
CA ALA A 113 1.44 -12.04 -12.23
C ALA A 113 0.25 -13.02 -12.25
N ALA A 114 0.28 -14.05 -11.41
CA ALA A 114 -0.81 -15.02 -11.29
C ALA A 114 -2.10 -14.42 -10.70
N ALA A 115 -1.98 -13.45 -9.78
CA ALA A 115 -3.09 -12.78 -9.11
C ALA A 115 -3.62 -11.54 -9.85
N ASN A 116 -3.10 -11.24 -11.04
CA ASN A 116 -3.40 -10.02 -11.80
C ASN A 116 -3.13 -8.72 -11.01
N VAL A 117 -2.03 -8.71 -10.25
CA VAL A 117 -1.51 -7.57 -9.50
C VAL A 117 -0.37 -6.94 -10.30
N SER A 118 -0.42 -5.63 -10.50
CA SER A 118 0.61 -4.90 -11.25
C SER A 118 1.80 -4.49 -10.38
N THR A 119 1.54 -4.04 -9.16
CA THR A 119 2.60 -3.61 -8.22
C THR A 119 2.05 -3.58 -6.79
N ALA A 120 2.95 -3.46 -5.82
CA ALA A 120 2.61 -3.18 -4.43
C ALA A 120 3.59 -2.14 -3.87
N VAL A 121 3.06 -1.11 -3.22
CA VAL A 121 3.87 -0.14 -2.48
C VAL A 121 3.88 -0.58 -1.03
N CYS A 122 5.04 -1.06 -0.57
CA CYS A 122 5.21 -1.58 0.78
C CYS A 122 6.14 -0.66 1.57
N ALA A 123 5.79 -0.37 2.83
CA ALA A 123 6.65 0.45 3.68
C ALA A 123 6.44 0.18 5.17
N ARG A 124 7.43 0.60 5.96
CA ARG A 124 7.27 0.89 7.39
C ARG A 124 6.78 2.31 7.57
N VAL A 125 5.86 2.50 8.51
CA VAL A 125 5.36 3.80 8.93
C VAL A 125 5.94 4.06 10.32
N GLY A 126 6.63 5.18 10.49
CA GLY A 126 7.24 5.56 11.76
C GLY A 126 6.99 7.02 12.14
N LEU A 127 7.10 7.31 13.42
CA LEU A 127 7.12 8.66 13.97
C LEU A 127 8.50 9.27 13.79
N TRP A 128 8.56 10.49 13.28
CA TRP A 128 9.80 11.22 13.02
C TRP A 128 9.78 12.58 13.71
N GLU A 129 10.92 12.99 14.28
CA GLU A 129 10.98 14.21 15.09
C GLU A 129 10.81 15.50 14.27
N GLY A 130 11.30 15.53 13.03
CA GLY A 130 11.13 16.68 12.14
C GLY A 130 12.04 17.88 12.39
N LYS A 131 12.85 17.89 13.46
CA LYS A 131 13.57 19.09 13.94
C LYS A 131 15.04 19.17 13.51
N THR A 132 15.73 18.05 13.42
CA THR A 132 17.21 18.01 13.32
C THR A 132 17.73 17.74 11.91
N GLY A 133 16.84 17.54 10.92
CA GLY A 133 17.22 17.16 9.56
C GLY A 133 17.68 15.71 9.40
N ASP A 134 17.79 14.95 10.50
CA ASP A 134 18.03 13.51 10.50
C ASP A 134 16.77 12.72 10.10
N ILE A 135 16.94 11.46 9.70
CA ILE A 135 15.90 10.50 9.31
C ILE A 135 15.55 9.51 10.43
N ALA A 136 16.19 9.62 11.60
CA ALA A 136 15.92 8.79 12.75
C ALA A 136 14.45 8.91 13.17
N GLY A 137 13.79 7.77 13.32
CA GLY A 137 12.38 7.70 13.68
C GLY A 137 12.08 6.36 14.33
N VAL A 138 10.94 6.31 15.03
CA VAL A 138 10.45 5.11 15.69
C VAL A 138 9.38 4.50 14.81
N ASP A 139 9.63 3.32 14.26
CA ASP A 139 8.60 2.63 13.50
C ASP A 139 7.42 2.25 14.40
N MET A 140 6.21 2.41 13.87
CA MET A 140 4.96 2.14 14.57
C MET A 140 4.04 1.18 13.79
N GLY A 141 4.40 0.84 12.55
CA GLY A 141 3.56 -0.02 11.75
C GLY A 141 4.03 -0.24 10.32
N HIS A 142 3.15 -0.86 9.55
CA HIS A 142 3.36 -1.17 8.14
C HIS A 142 2.23 -0.62 7.29
N VAL A 143 2.54 -0.40 6.01
CA VAL A 143 1.56 -0.15 4.96
C VAL A 143 1.85 -1.03 3.75
N ILE A 144 0.78 -1.53 3.12
CA ILE A 144 0.77 -2.13 1.80
C ILE A 144 -0.33 -1.45 0.99
N HIS A 145 0.02 -0.85 -0.14
CA HIS A 145 -0.93 -0.52 -1.20
C HIS A 145 -0.79 -1.54 -2.32
N LEU A 146 -1.68 -2.53 -2.36
CA LEU A 146 -1.68 -3.56 -3.39
C LEU A 146 -2.50 -3.08 -4.60
N VAL A 147 -1.89 -3.06 -5.79
CA VAL A 147 -2.51 -2.52 -7.01
C VAL A 147 -2.95 -3.66 -7.92
N GLN A 148 -4.24 -3.98 -7.85
CA GLN A 148 -4.85 -5.03 -8.66
C GLN A 148 -5.40 -4.45 -9.97
N ASN A 149 -5.19 -5.13 -11.09
CA ASN A 149 -5.73 -4.69 -12.37
C ASN A 149 -7.22 -5.03 -12.48
N GLU A 150 -7.98 -4.09 -13.04
CA GLU A 150 -9.38 -4.26 -13.42
C GLU A 150 -9.63 -3.77 -14.84
N PHE A 151 -10.81 -4.04 -15.39
CA PHE A 151 -11.11 -3.82 -16.80
C PHE A 151 -10.87 -2.37 -17.28
N LEU A 152 -11.23 -1.35 -16.48
CA LEU A 152 -11.05 0.06 -16.84
C LEU A 152 -9.98 0.78 -16.01
N GLY A 153 -9.11 0.07 -15.30
CA GLY A 153 -8.08 0.71 -14.47
C GLY A 153 -7.49 -0.22 -13.43
N VAL A 154 -7.31 0.29 -12.22
CA VAL A 154 -6.81 -0.51 -11.09
C VAL A 154 -7.69 -0.33 -9.86
N ARG A 155 -7.74 -1.35 -9.01
CA ARG A 155 -8.21 -1.24 -7.64
C ARG A 155 -7.01 -1.25 -6.71
N MET A 156 -6.85 -0.17 -5.95
CA MET A 156 -5.85 -0.10 -4.90
C MET A 156 -6.46 -0.57 -3.58
N ARG A 157 -5.93 -1.66 -3.04
CA ARG A 157 -6.30 -2.20 -1.73
C ARG A 157 -5.20 -1.85 -0.73
N SER A 158 -5.49 -0.85 0.10
CA SER A 158 -4.61 -0.38 1.15
C SER A 158 -4.82 -1.20 2.42
N ARG A 159 -3.72 -1.63 3.05
CA ARG A 159 -3.70 -2.25 4.37
C ARG A 159 -2.63 -1.61 5.22
N PHE A 160 -3.00 -1.28 6.45
CA PHE A 160 -2.07 -0.82 7.47
C PHE A 160 -2.12 -1.76 8.67
N TRP A 161 -0.99 -1.92 9.33
CA TRP A 161 -0.89 -2.61 10.61
C TRP A 161 -0.18 -1.67 11.58
N LEU A 162 -0.95 -1.02 12.45
CA LEU A 162 -0.45 -0.05 13.43
C LEU A 162 -0.29 -0.71 14.80
N GLY A 163 0.77 -0.37 15.53
CA GLY A 163 1.10 -0.97 16.83
C GLY A 163 2.35 -1.85 16.80
N ASP A 164 3.06 -1.92 15.68
CA ASP A 164 4.29 -2.70 15.58
C ASP A 164 5.53 -1.85 15.89
N PHE A 165 5.76 -1.64 17.18
CA PHE A 165 6.91 -0.89 17.72
C PHE A 165 8.08 -1.82 18.04
N ASP A 166 9.30 -1.37 17.72
CA ASP A 166 10.51 -2.11 18.04
C ASP A 166 10.63 -2.36 19.55
N GLY A 167 10.95 -3.61 19.92
CA GLY A 167 11.08 -4.03 21.32
C GLY A 167 9.75 -4.26 22.05
N MET A 168 8.60 -4.02 21.41
CA MET A 168 7.28 -4.25 22.00
C MET A 168 6.67 -5.55 21.47
N THR A 169 6.51 -6.55 22.33
CA THR A 169 5.95 -7.86 21.97
C THR A 169 4.59 -8.14 22.59
N ASP A 170 4.19 -7.43 23.66
CA ASP A 170 2.91 -7.64 24.32
C ASP A 170 1.75 -7.07 23.48
N PRO A 171 0.77 -7.89 23.05
CA PRO A 171 -0.33 -7.44 22.20
C PRO A 171 -1.19 -6.32 22.82
N LYS A 172 -1.37 -6.31 24.14
CA LYS A 172 -2.18 -5.28 24.80
C LYS A 172 -1.45 -3.94 24.79
N GLN A 173 -0.15 -3.93 25.04
CA GLN A 173 0.69 -2.73 24.93
C GLN A 173 0.69 -2.17 23.50
N ARG A 174 0.86 -3.02 22.49
CA ARG A 174 0.80 -2.61 21.07
C ARG A 174 -0.51 -1.89 20.74
N ALA A 175 -1.63 -2.44 21.21
CA ALA A 175 -2.96 -1.91 20.92
C ALA A 175 -3.20 -0.51 21.51
N VAL A 176 -2.74 -0.27 22.75
CA VAL A 176 -2.98 1.00 23.47
C VAL A 176 -2.01 2.11 23.08
N MET A 177 -0.88 1.77 22.44
CA MET A 177 0.07 2.76 21.94
C MET A 177 -0.41 3.49 20.68
N VAL A 178 -1.38 2.93 19.96
CA VAL A 178 -1.98 3.57 18.78
C VAL A 178 -3.07 4.55 19.25
N PRO A 179 -3.00 5.84 18.88
CA PRO A 179 -4.05 6.81 19.24
C PRO A 179 -5.42 6.35 18.76
N GLN A 180 -6.45 6.51 19.61
CA GLN A 180 -7.79 5.95 19.39
C GLN A 180 -8.43 6.39 18.05
N ASP A 181 -8.22 7.65 17.64
CA ASP A 181 -8.81 8.19 16.41
C ASP A 181 -8.00 7.84 15.16
N MET A 182 -6.79 7.30 15.32
CA MET A 182 -5.87 7.04 14.22
C MET A 182 -6.39 5.98 13.24
N PRO A 183 -6.89 4.80 13.68
CA PRO A 183 -7.40 3.80 12.76
C PRO A 183 -8.55 4.32 11.88
N ALA A 184 -9.55 4.95 12.50
CA ALA A 184 -10.69 5.52 11.78
C ALA A 184 -10.27 6.68 10.85
N GLY A 185 -9.42 7.58 11.34
CA GLY A 185 -8.86 8.67 10.56
C GLY A 185 -8.08 8.18 9.35
N LEU A 186 -7.33 7.08 9.50
CA LEU A 186 -6.51 6.52 8.43
C LEU A 186 -7.33 5.81 7.34
N VAL A 187 -8.46 5.16 7.70
CA VAL A 187 -9.43 4.66 6.68
C VAL A 187 -9.88 5.79 5.78
N ARG A 188 -10.33 6.89 6.39
CA ARG A 188 -10.82 8.05 5.64
C ARG A 188 -9.71 8.66 4.79
N HIS A 189 -8.58 8.96 5.41
CA HIS A 189 -7.42 9.58 4.78
C HIS A 189 -6.96 8.79 3.55
N THR A 190 -6.75 7.47 3.67
CA THR A 190 -6.28 6.67 2.51
C THR A 190 -7.32 6.61 1.39
N ILE A 191 -8.61 6.49 1.71
CA ILE A 191 -9.65 6.42 0.66
C ILE A 191 -9.76 7.77 -0.06
N GLU A 192 -9.77 8.89 0.67
CA GLU A 192 -9.83 10.23 0.08
C GLU A 192 -8.62 10.49 -0.81
N GLU A 193 -7.40 10.24 -0.34
CA GLU A 193 -6.18 10.52 -1.09
C GLU A 193 -6.05 9.67 -2.35
N MET A 194 -6.31 8.36 -2.27
CA MET A 194 -6.20 7.49 -3.45
C MET A 194 -7.31 7.80 -4.46
N SER A 195 -8.50 8.16 -3.98
CA SER A 195 -9.58 8.64 -4.85
C SER A 195 -9.21 9.95 -5.54
N ILE A 196 -8.62 10.91 -4.82
CA ILE A 196 -8.17 12.19 -5.39
C ILE A 196 -7.03 11.97 -6.38
N LEU A 197 -6.03 11.16 -6.04
CA LEU A 197 -4.91 10.80 -6.92
C LEU A 197 -5.42 10.23 -8.25
N SER A 198 -6.46 9.40 -8.22
CA SER A 198 -7.05 8.81 -9.43
C SER A 198 -7.53 9.85 -10.46
N THR A 199 -7.90 11.05 -10.00
CA THR A 199 -8.50 12.09 -10.86
C THR A 199 -7.48 12.81 -11.74
N PHE A 200 -6.22 12.85 -11.35
CA PHE A 200 -5.19 13.62 -12.07
C PHE A 200 -3.96 12.82 -12.48
N LEU A 201 -3.71 11.65 -11.86
CA LEU A 201 -2.52 10.86 -12.12
C LEU A 201 -2.34 10.47 -13.61
N PRO A 202 -3.36 10.01 -14.35
CA PRO A 202 -3.19 9.66 -15.77
C PRO A 202 -2.74 10.85 -16.62
N ALA A 203 -3.33 12.02 -16.39
CA ALA A 203 -2.96 13.24 -17.12
C ALA A 203 -1.53 13.67 -16.77
N LEU A 204 -1.17 13.64 -15.49
CA LEU A 204 0.15 13.98 -15.01
C LEU A 204 1.22 13.04 -15.59
N TYR A 205 1.01 11.72 -15.49
CA TYR A 205 1.91 10.70 -16.02
C TYR A 205 2.17 10.91 -17.52
N ASN A 206 1.10 11.07 -18.31
CA ASN A 206 1.20 11.33 -19.74
C ASN A 206 1.99 12.61 -20.04
N SER A 207 1.77 13.68 -19.27
CA SER A 207 2.48 14.95 -19.48
C SER A 207 3.98 14.84 -19.21
N LYS A 208 4.40 14.04 -18.22
CA LYS A 208 5.81 13.91 -17.79
C LYS A 208 6.59 12.83 -18.52
N THR A 209 5.91 11.83 -19.08
CA THR A 209 6.56 10.73 -19.81
C THR A 209 6.63 10.98 -21.31
N LYS A 210 5.64 11.69 -21.91
CA LYS A 210 5.65 12.02 -23.34
C LYS A 210 6.52 13.22 -23.72
N SER A 211 6.78 14.14 -22.78
CA SER A 211 7.58 15.34 -23.03
C SER A 211 9.09 15.12 -22.85
N GLY A 212 9.53 13.89 -22.55
CA GLY A 212 10.86 13.65 -22.02
C GLY A 212 10.97 14.37 -20.67
N GLY A 213 10.61 13.68 -19.59
CA GLY A 213 10.75 14.20 -18.23
C GLY A 213 12.13 14.84 -18.01
N PRO A 214 12.28 15.74 -17.03
CA PRO A 214 13.46 16.62 -16.95
C PRO A 214 14.75 15.84 -17.16
N LYS A 215 15.42 16.10 -18.30
CA LYS A 215 16.68 15.43 -18.64
C LYS A 215 17.67 15.68 -17.51
N ARG A 216 18.29 14.61 -17.01
CA ARG A 216 19.49 14.72 -16.18
C ARG A 216 20.54 15.52 -16.95
N ARG A 217 21.34 16.32 -16.23
CA ARG A 217 22.28 17.28 -16.82
C ARG A 217 23.41 16.60 -17.63
N ASP A 218 23.50 15.28 -17.58
CA ASP A 218 24.61 14.44 -18.02
C ASP A 218 24.22 13.12 -18.70
N GLU A 219 22.94 12.87 -19.00
CA GLU A 219 22.49 11.53 -19.44
C GLU A 219 22.55 11.35 -20.97
N LYS A 220 23.24 10.29 -21.42
CA LYS A 220 23.14 9.73 -22.78
C LYS A 220 22.03 8.68 -22.82
N GLU A 221 21.26 8.71 -23.89
CA GLU A 221 20.02 7.95 -24.09
C GLU A 221 20.26 6.42 -24.20
N HIS A 222 19.66 5.64 -23.29
CA HIS A 222 19.65 4.17 -23.35
C HIS A 222 18.23 3.61 -23.12
N LEU A 223 17.79 2.75 -24.05
CA LEU A 223 16.48 2.08 -24.01
C LEU A 223 16.61 0.66 -23.42
N PRO A 224 15.62 0.16 -22.68
CA PRO A 224 15.72 -1.08 -21.87
C PRO A 224 15.70 -2.40 -22.68
N TRP A 225 15.71 -2.36 -24.01
CA TRP A 225 15.92 -3.56 -24.86
C TRP A 225 17.11 -3.42 -25.81
N SER A 226 17.91 -2.36 -25.68
CA SER A 226 19.12 -2.19 -26.46
C SER A 226 20.35 -2.54 -25.61
N MET A 227 20.58 -3.83 -25.38
CA MET A 227 21.84 -4.55 -25.61
C MET A 227 21.69 -6.00 -25.17
N GLY A 228 22.29 -6.90 -25.96
CA GLY A 228 22.07 -8.35 -25.97
C GLY A 228 22.52 -9.11 -24.72
#